data_AF-A0A4C1TM00-F1
#
_entry.id   AF-A0A4C1TM00-F1
#
_cell.length_a   1.000
_cell.length_b   1.000
_cell.length_c   1.000
_cell.angle_alpha   90.00
_cell.angle_beta   90.00
_cell.angle_gamma   90.00
#
_symmetry.space_group_name_H-M   'P 1'
#
loop_
_entity.id
_entity.type
_entity.pdbx_description
1 polymer ?
#
loop_
_entity_poly.entity_id
_entity_poly.type
_entity_poly.pdbx_seq_one_letter_code
_entity_poly.pdbx_strand_id
1 'polypeptide(L)'
;MIKTEDGAGNVINEKGAALGVQPKTREQERNRYRFEIRMESKRNDDSLVHEDEAAKILAVFPLPGPSHGILGNGYVEHLLNAGHEVTYVTPFPRKDPPPNLHQVVIEYPPEINPIDLFTIEMVMKKEIDVKDLSWMFTLIYGITEYFIKCEPVQELINDPKHTFDLAIIEWLFIELSAGFAPLFQCPLIWASSMEPHWMVLQLVDEASNPAYMADSMSNNAPPFTFLERVEELWAQMKITVIMK
;
A
#
# COMPACT_ATOMS: atom_id res chain seq x y z
N MET A 1 -0.19 -22.46 -16.52
CA MET A 1 -0.38 -23.60 -15.61
C MET A 1 -1.84 -24.01 -15.71
N ILE A 2 -2.14 -25.14 -16.34
CA ILE A 2 -3.53 -25.54 -16.66
C ILE A 2 -4.12 -26.17 -15.39
N LYS A 3 -5.08 -25.49 -14.75
CA LYS A 3 -5.82 -26.02 -13.60
C LYS A 3 -6.98 -26.85 -14.14
N THR A 4 -7.10 -28.10 -13.68
CA THR A 4 -8.26 -28.96 -13.94
C THR A 4 -9.00 -29.21 -12.63
N GLU A 5 -10.32 -29.19 -12.68
CA GLU A 5 -11.20 -29.51 -11.55
C GLU A 5 -11.49 -31.01 -11.53
N ASP A 6 -11.51 -31.62 -10.35
CA ASP A 6 -12.03 -32.98 -10.20
C ASP A 6 -13.56 -33.01 -10.27
N GLY A 7 -14.16 -34.19 -10.38
CA GLY A 7 -15.63 -34.36 -10.42
C GLY A 7 -16.38 -33.90 -9.16
N ALA A 8 -15.68 -33.34 -8.16
CA ALA A 8 -16.21 -32.74 -6.95
C ALA A 8 -15.91 -31.22 -6.85
N GLY A 9 -15.31 -30.61 -7.88
CA GLY A 9 -15.05 -29.17 -7.96
C GLY A 9 -13.77 -28.70 -7.24
N ASN A 10 -12.85 -29.60 -6.87
CA ASN A 10 -11.60 -29.22 -6.22
C ASN A 10 -10.49 -28.95 -7.25
N VAL A 11 -9.72 -27.88 -7.01
CA VAL A 11 -8.55 -27.52 -7.82
C VAL A 11 -7.37 -28.42 -7.45
N ILE A 12 -6.97 -29.29 -8.38
CA ILE A 12 -5.87 -30.24 -8.23
C ILE A 12 -4.65 -29.83 -9.05
N ASN A 13 -3.45 -30.17 -8.58
CA ASN A 13 -2.22 -30.02 -9.36
C ASN A 13 -2.03 -31.18 -10.36
N GLU A 14 -1.02 -31.07 -11.24
CA GLU A 14 -0.72 -32.07 -12.30
C GLU A 14 -0.42 -33.49 -11.78
N LYS A 15 -0.28 -33.66 -10.46
CA LYS A 15 -0.06 -34.95 -9.79
C LYS A 15 -1.27 -35.45 -8.99
N GLY A 16 -2.42 -34.80 -9.10
CA GLY A 16 -3.66 -35.19 -8.42
C GLY A 16 -3.67 -34.94 -6.90
N ALA A 17 -2.75 -34.12 -6.38
CA ALA A 17 -2.73 -33.77 -4.96
C ALA A 17 -3.57 -32.52 -4.70
N ALA A 18 -4.45 -32.60 -3.69
CA ALA A 18 -5.26 -31.49 -3.23
C ALA A 18 -4.36 -30.35 -2.71
N LEU A 19 -4.52 -29.15 -3.26
CA LEU A 19 -3.91 -27.94 -2.72
C LEU A 19 -4.72 -27.51 -1.49
N GLY A 20 -4.32 -28.02 -0.32
CA GLY A 20 -4.98 -27.68 0.94
C GLY A 20 -4.81 -26.20 1.26
N VAL A 21 -5.92 -25.45 1.25
CA VAL A 21 -6.01 -24.19 1.99
C VAL A 21 -5.82 -24.54 3.47
N GLN A 22 -4.77 -23.99 4.09
CA GLN A 22 -4.56 -24.14 5.53
C GLN A 22 -5.83 -23.69 6.26
N PRO A 23 -6.46 -24.54 7.09
CA PRO A 23 -7.65 -24.15 7.82
C PRO A 23 -7.30 -22.99 8.76
N LYS A 24 -8.10 -21.92 8.70
CA LYS A 24 -7.93 -20.74 9.56
C LYS A 24 -7.94 -21.18 11.03
N THR A 25 -7.08 -20.58 11.84
CA THR A 25 -7.06 -20.90 13.27
C THR A 25 -8.38 -20.45 13.91
N ARG A 26 -8.80 -21.10 15.00
CA ARG A 26 -10.00 -20.71 15.77
C ARG A 26 -9.96 -19.24 16.20
N GLU A 27 -8.77 -18.69 16.38
CA GLU A 27 -8.56 -17.28 16.71
C GLU A 27 -8.80 -16.35 15.51
N GLN A 28 -8.33 -16.72 14.32
CA GLN A 28 -8.60 -15.99 13.08
C GLN A 28 -10.10 -15.98 12.75
N GLU A 29 -10.79 -17.10 12.96
CA GLU A 29 -12.24 -17.16 12.78
C GLU A 29 -12.97 -16.32 13.83
N ARG A 30 -12.58 -16.43 15.11
CA ARG A 30 -13.18 -15.63 16.20
C ARG A 30 -13.02 -14.12 15.97
N ASN A 31 -11.86 -13.69 15.48
CA ASN A 31 -11.59 -12.27 15.21
C ASN A 31 -12.40 -11.77 14.00
N ARG A 32 -12.55 -12.60 12.95
CA ARG A 32 -13.45 -12.32 11.83
C ARG A 32 -14.91 -12.20 12.27
N TYR A 33 -15.41 -13.15 13.07
CA TYR A 33 -16.78 -13.09 13.59
C TYR A 33 -17.01 -11.86 14.48
N ARG A 34 -16.03 -11.47 15.32
CA ARG A 34 -16.11 -10.22 16.09
C ARG A 34 -16.17 -8.99 15.20
N PHE A 35 -15.43 -8.98 14.10
CA PHE A 35 -15.47 -7.91 13.12
C PHE A 35 -16.81 -7.85 12.38
N GLU A 36 -17.31 -8.98 11.88
CA GLU A 36 -18.61 -9.08 11.21
C GLU A 36 -19.75 -8.66 12.14
N ILE A 37 -19.75 -9.12 13.40
CA ILE A 37 -20.73 -8.73 14.43
C ILE A 37 -20.64 -7.22 14.74
N ARG A 38 -19.43 -6.63 14.82
CA ARG A 38 -19.26 -5.18 15.04
C ARG A 38 -19.81 -4.38 13.85
N MET A 39 -19.62 -4.87 12.63
CA MET A 39 -20.11 -4.23 11.41
C MET A 39 -21.63 -4.37 11.23
N GLU A 40 -22.21 -5.52 11.58
CA GLU A 40 -23.67 -5.75 11.53
C GLU A 40 -24.40 -5.04 12.66
N SER A 41 -23.82 -5.00 13.86
CA SER A 41 -24.33 -4.19 14.98
C SER A 41 -24.47 -2.71 14.60
N LYS A 42 -23.47 -2.15 13.92
CA LYS A 42 -23.50 -0.77 13.40
C LYS A 42 -24.49 -0.56 12.25
N ARG A 43 -24.95 -1.63 11.58
CA ARG A 43 -25.85 -1.58 10.42
C ARG A 43 -27.34 -1.71 10.81
N ASN A 44 -27.65 -2.34 11.94
CA ASN A 44 -29.01 -2.67 12.38
C ASN A 44 -29.55 -1.77 13.51
N ASP A 45 -28.85 -0.72 13.91
CA ASP A 45 -29.40 0.30 14.80
C ASP A 45 -30.26 1.29 13.99
N ASP A 46 -31.58 1.12 14.05
CA ASP A 46 -32.58 2.01 13.43
C ASP A 46 -32.65 3.40 14.10
N SER A 47 -31.79 3.69 15.08
CA SER A 47 -31.51 5.05 15.50
C SER A 47 -30.36 5.63 14.65
N LEU A 48 -30.67 6.60 13.79
CA LEU A 48 -29.68 7.40 13.05
C LEU A 48 -28.88 8.34 13.98
N VAL A 49 -28.40 7.81 15.10
CA VAL A 49 -27.40 8.45 15.94
C VAL A 49 -26.11 7.72 15.62
N HIS A 50 -25.43 8.15 14.55
CA HIS A 50 -24.00 7.88 14.45
C HIS A 50 -23.37 8.53 15.68
N GLU A 51 -23.01 7.75 16.70
CA GLU A 51 -21.95 8.16 17.61
C GLU A 51 -20.71 8.33 16.73
N ASP A 52 -20.43 9.58 16.32
CA ASP A 52 -19.18 10.02 15.72
C ASP A 52 -18.08 9.89 16.78
N GLU A 53 -17.72 8.65 17.11
CA GLU A 53 -16.52 8.38 17.89
C GLU A 53 -15.31 8.75 17.05
N ALA A 54 -14.53 9.71 17.54
CA ALA A 54 -13.26 10.10 16.97
C ALA A 54 -12.31 8.88 16.94
N ALA A 55 -12.20 8.23 15.78
CA ALA A 55 -11.25 7.15 15.56
C ALA A 55 -9.79 7.62 15.67
N LYS A 56 -8.91 6.72 16.14
CA LYS A 56 -7.45 6.91 16.13
C LYS A 56 -6.86 6.30 14.86
N ILE A 57 -6.40 7.14 13.95
CA ILE A 57 -5.96 6.72 12.62
C ILE A 57 -4.45 6.88 12.49
N LEU A 58 -3.78 5.81 12.08
CA LEU A 58 -2.38 5.84 11.68
C LEU A 58 -2.29 6.09 10.17
N ALA A 59 -1.73 7.22 9.76
CA ALA A 59 -1.45 7.55 8.37
C ALA A 59 0.05 7.45 8.10
N VAL A 60 0.48 6.51 7.25
CA VAL A 60 1.90 6.24 6.96
C VAL A 60 2.23 6.59 5.52
N PHE A 61 2.84 7.76 5.31
CA PHE A 61 3.26 8.29 4.01
C PHE A 61 4.75 8.64 4.06
N PRO A 62 5.64 7.62 4.01
CA PRO A 62 7.05 7.82 4.31
C PRO A 62 7.81 8.40 3.12
N LEU A 63 7.27 8.37 1.90
CA LEU A 63 8.05 8.69 0.70
C LEU A 63 8.41 10.19 0.63
N PRO A 64 9.71 10.55 0.55
CA PRO A 64 10.18 11.94 0.52
C PRO A 64 10.00 12.64 -0.84
N GLY A 65 8.93 12.34 -1.57
CA GLY A 65 8.54 13.04 -2.79
C GLY A 65 7.43 14.06 -2.55
N PRO A 66 7.50 15.30 -3.07
CA PRO A 66 6.45 16.31 -2.83
C PRO A 66 5.03 15.86 -3.19
N SER A 67 4.86 15.07 -4.25
CA SER A 67 3.56 14.48 -4.65
C SER A 67 2.97 13.57 -3.57
N HIS A 68 3.81 12.78 -2.91
CA HIS A 68 3.43 11.88 -1.82
C HIS A 68 3.06 12.67 -0.56
N GLY A 69 3.79 13.76 -0.27
CA GLY A 69 3.42 14.71 0.78
C GLY A 69 2.07 15.39 0.54
N ILE A 70 1.77 15.79 -0.71
CA ILE A 70 0.46 16.35 -1.09
C ILE A 70 -0.65 15.32 -0.86
N LEU A 71 -0.45 14.07 -1.29
CA LEU A 71 -1.43 12.99 -1.10
C LEU A 71 -1.70 12.75 0.39
N GLY A 72 -0.65 12.52 1.18
CA GLY A 72 -0.77 12.26 2.62
C GLY A 72 -1.43 13.42 3.37
N ASN A 73 -1.04 14.67 3.05
CA ASN A 73 -1.68 15.86 3.63
C ASN A 73 -3.17 15.95 3.29
N GLY A 74 -3.57 15.53 2.08
CA GLY A 74 -4.98 15.45 1.69
C GLY A 74 -5.78 14.50 2.58
N TYR A 75 -5.28 13.29 2.82
CA TYR A 75 -5.90 12.34 3.76
C TYR A 75 -6.01 12.94 5.17
N VAL A 76 -4.88 13.42 5.70
CA VAL A 76 -4.79 13.93 7.07
C VAL A 76 -5.74 15.10 7.29
N GLU A 77 -5.78 16.08 6.38
CA GLU A 77 -6.66 17.24 6.49
C GLU A 77 -8.14 16.84 6.54
N HIS A 78 -8.59 15.92 5.67
CA HIS A 78 -9.98 15.48 5.68
C HIS A 78 -10.36 14.67 6.92
N LEU A 79 -9.45 13.83 7.42
CA LEU A 79 -9.68 13.04 8.65
C LEU A 79 -9.74 13.93 9.90
N LEU A 80 -8.86 14.92 10.00
CA LEU A 80 -8.87 15.88 11.12
C LEU A 80 -10.15 16.72 11.10
N ASN A 81 -10.60 17.16 9.92
CA ASN A 81 -11.84 17.92 9.76
C ASN A 81 -13.09 17.08 10.10
N ALA A 82 -13.02 15.77 9.96
CA ALA A 82 -14.04 14.83 10.42
C ALA A 82 -13.98 14.54 11.94
N GLY A 83 -13.03 15.13 12.67
CA GLY A 83 -12.90 15.00 14.12
C GLY A 83 -12.07 13.81 14.60
N HIS A 84 -11.38 13.09 13.69
CA HIS A 84 -10.51 11.98 14.07
C HIS A 84 -9.19 12.45 14.72
N GLU A 85 -8.58 11.57 15.50
CA GLU A 85 -7.20 11.71 15.97
C GLU A 85 -6.28 11.03 14.95
N VAL A 86 -5.28 11.75 14.44
CA VAL A 86 -4.40 11.24 13.39
C VAL A 86 -2.96 11.24 13.87
N THR A 87 -2.32 10.07 13.81
CA THR A 87 -0.85 9.96 13.88
C THR A 87 -0.33 9.88 12.46
N TYR A 88 0.40 10.90 12.03
CA TYR A 88 0.90 11.04 10.67
C TYR A 88 2.42 10.83 10.62
N VAL A 89 2.83 9.75 9.96
CA VAL A 89 4.23 9.40 9.72
C VAL A 89 4.63 9.97 8.36
N THR A 90 5.50 10.97 8.34
CA THR A 90 5.77 11.75 7.12
C THR A 90 7.14 12.46 7.14
N PRO A 91 7.78 12.67 5.98
CA PRO A 91 8.87 13.63 5.84
C PRO A 91 8.40 15.07 5.60
N PHE A 92 7.09 15.32 5.48
CA PHE A 92 6.51 16.64 5.20
C PHE A 92 5.65 17.15 6.36
N PRO A 93 6.26 17.54 7.50
CA PRO A 93 5.51 17.96 8.67
C PRO A 93 4.76 19.27 8.45
N ARG A 94 3.55 19.35 9.01
CA ARG A 94 2.78 20.59 9.17
C ARG A 94 3.41 21.44 10.26
N LYS A 95 3.63 22.73 9.96
CA LYS A 95 4.25 23.69 10.89
C LYS A 95 3.39 23.98 12.12
N ASP A 96 2.09 24.12 11.91
CA ASP A 96 1.12 24.43 12.96
C ASP A 96 0.05 23.31 13.01
N PRO A 97 0.37 22.14 13.60
CA PRO A 97 -0.55 21.03 13.68
C PRO A 97 -1.67 21.31 14.70
N PRO A 98 -2.93 20.95 14.41
CA PRO A 98 -3.99 20.99 15.41
C PRO A 98 -3.74 19.95 16.52
N PRO A 99 -4.39 20.07 17.70
CA PRO A 99 -4.15 19.18 18.84
C PRO A 99 -4.43 17.69 18.58
N ASN A 100 -5.30 17.38 17.61
CA ASN A 100 -5.64 16.02 17.20
C ASN A 100 -4.74 15.46 16.10
N LEU A 101 -3.65 16.16 15.74
CA LEU A 101 -2.61 15.67 14.83
C LEU A 101 -1.31 15.44 15.58
N HIS A 102 -0.92 14.18 15.72
CA HIS A 102 0.42 13.78 16.12
C HIS A 102 1.27 13.53 14.88
N GLN A 103 2.52 13.99 14.85
CA GLN A 103 3.40 13.85 13.68
C GLN A 103 4.67 13.11 14.04
N VAL A 104 4.90 11.98 13.37
CA VAL A 104 6.16 11.23 13.42
C VAL A 104 6.97 11.65 12.20
N VAL A 105 7.91 12.56 12.43
CA VAL A 105 8.66 13.22 11.34
C VAL A 105 9.87 12.39 10.96
N ILE A 106 10.05 12.13 9.66
CA ILE A 106 11.20 11.42 9.12
C ILE A 106 12.09 12.40 8.36
N GLU A 107 13.35 12.50 8.75
CA GLU A 107 14.34 13.28 8.02
C GLU A 107 15.22 12.34 7.21
N TYR A 108 15.16 12.45 5.88
CA TYR A 108 15.96 11.62 4.98
C TYR A 108 17.31 12.27 4.68
N PRO A 109 18.41 11.52 4.69
CA PRO A 109 19.70 12.03 4.25
C PRO A 109 19.70 12.25 2.73
N PRO A 110 20.50 13.22 2.22
CA PRO A 110 20.48 13.60 0.80
C PRO A 110 20.71 12.45 -0.19
N GLU A 111 21.48 11.43 0.23
CA GLU A 111 21.85 10.29 -0.61
C GLU A 111 20.69 9.34 -0.94
N ILE A 112 19.55 9.47 -0.28
CA ILE A 112 18.33 8.69 -0.54
C ILE A 112 17.10 9.59 -0.73
N ASN A 113 17.30 10.90 -0.85
CA ASN A 113 16.22 11.86 -1.07
C ASN A 113 15.95 12.00 -2.59
N PRO A 114 14.76 11.61 -3.10
CA PRO A 114 14.41 11.68 -4.51
C PRO A 114 14.43 13.10 -5.05
N ILE A 115 14.25 14.14 -4.21
CA ILE A 115 14.37 15.54 -4.66
C ILE A 115 15.79 15.82 -5.16
N ASP A 116 16.79 15.23 -4.51
CA ASP A 116 18.20 15.41 -4.85
C ASP A 116 18.65 14.44 -5.96
N LEU A 117 18.00 13.27 -6.05
CA LEU A 117 18.37 12.18 -6.96
C LEU A 117 17.58 12.15 -8.27
N PHE A 118 16.46 12.86 -8.39
CA PHE A 118 15.56 12.82 -9.55
C PHE A 118 15.17 14.23 -10.01
N THR A 119 16.15 15.00 -10.46
CA THR A 119 15.93 16.35 -10.98
C THR A 119 15.63 16.35 -12.48
N ILE A 120 14.84 17.34 -12.95
CA ILE A 120 14.59 17.55 -14.39
C ILE A 120 15.91 17.75 -15.14
N GLU A 121 16.89 18.41 -14.53
CA GLU A 121 18.21 18.62 -15.12
C GLU A 121 18.93 17.30 -15.41
N MET A 122 18.95 16.36 -14.45
CA MET A 122 19.56 15.04 -14.62
C MET A 122 18.84 14.22 -15.70
N VAL A 123 17.51 14.29 -15.76
CA VAL A 123 16.72 13.65 -16.83
C VAL A 123 17.07 14.24 -18.20
N MET A 124 17.15 15.58 -18.31
CA MET A 124 17.50 16.26 -19.56
C MET A 124 18.94 15.97 -20.01
N LYS A 125 19.87 15.79 -19.06
CA LYS A 125 21.26 15.38 -19.32
C LYS A 125 21.41 13.88 -19.58
N LYS A 126 20.32 13.09 -19.46
CA LYS A 126 20.33 11.62 -19.56
C LYS A 126 21.25 10.95 -18.55
N GLU A 127 21.44 11.58 -17.39
CA GLU A 127 22.16 10.99 -16.26
C GLU A 127 21.29 9.95 -15.55
N ILE A 128 19.97 10.02 -15.74
CA ILE A 128 18.98 9.07 -15.25
C ILE A 128 18.20 8.53 -16.45
N ASP A 129 18.16 7.21 -16.60
CA ASP A 129 17.25 6.55 -17.54
C ASP A 129 15.89 6.32 -16.87
N VAL A 130 14.93 7.18 -17.19
CA VAL A 130 13.54 7.06 -16.69
C VAL A 130 12.85 5.77 -17.16
N LYS A 131 13.41 5.05 -18.14
CA LYS A 131 12.89 3.77 -18.60
C LYS A 131 13.49 2.57 -17.86
N ASP A 132 14.56 2.77 -17.11
CA ASP A 132 15.13 1.73 -16.26
C ASP A 132 14.42 1.72 -14.90
N LEU A 133 13.48 0.81 -14.71
CA LEU A 133 12.74 0.72 -13.43
C LEU A 133 13.64 0.23 -12.28
N SER A 134 14.81 -0.34 -12.57
CA SER A 134 15.70 -0.92 -11.56
C SER A 134 16.24 0.14 -10.60
N TRP A 135 16.57 1.34 -11.09
CA TRP A 135 17.03 2.43 -10.24
C TRP A 135 15.92 2.89 -9.29
N MET A 136 14.68 2.97 -9.79
CA MET A 136 13.53 3.42 -9.02
C MET A 136 13.19 2.43 -7.91
N PHE A 137 13.16 1.13 -8.21
CA PHE A 137 12.97 0.11 -7.18
C PHE A 137 14.10 0.12 -6.15
N THR A 138 15.36 0.29 -6.59
CA THR A 138 16.50 0.41 -5.68
C THR A 138 16.36 1.61 -4.74
N LEU A 139 15.94 2.76 -5.27
CA LEU A 139 15.72 3.97 -4.47
C LEU A 139 14.60 3.77 -3.45
N ILE A 140 13.44 3.26 -3.88
CA ILE A 140 12.30 3.00 -3.00
C ILE A 140 12.66 1.99 -1.90
N TYR A 141 13.41 0.95 -2.26
CA TYR A 141 13.94 0.00 -1.28
C TYR A 141 14.85 0.68 -0.25
N GLY A 142 15.79 1.52 -0.69
CA GLY A 142 16.69 2.27 0.22
C GLY A 142 15.93 3.24 1.14
N ILE A 143 14.95 3.96 0.61
CA ILE A 143 14.05 4.83 1.41
C ILE A 143 13.31 4.01 2.47
N THR A 144 12.80 2.84 2.10
CA THR A 144 12.02 1.98 3.00
C THR A 144 12.91 1.31 4.05
N GLU A 145 14.12 0.91 3.68
CA GLU A 145 15.10 0.37 4.62
C GLU A 145 15.52 1.41 5.67
N TYR A 146 15.73 2.66 5.25
CA TYR A 146 16.00 3.75 6.18
C TYR A 146 14.80 4.04 7.06
N PHE A 147 13.62 4.19 6.45
CA PHE A 147 12.35 4.47 7.12
C PHE A 147 12.07 3.51 8.27
N ILE A 148 12.16 2.19 8.02
CA ILE A 148 11.79 1.21 9.05
C ILE A 148 12.78 1.20 10.22
N LYS A 149 14.02 1.69 10.02
CA LYS A 149 15.09 1.70 11.03
C LYS A 149 15.22 3.03 11.77
N CYS A 150 14.60 4.11 11.31
CA CYS A 150 14.79 5.43 11.90
C CYS A 150 14.16 5.52 13.29
N GLU A 151 14.78 6.33 14.16
CA GLU A 151 14.43 6.41 15.58
C GLU A 151 12.95 6.76 15.84
N PRO A 152 12.34 7.77 15.18
CA PRO A 152 10.93 8.11 15.42
C PRO A 152 9.96 6.96 15.07
N VAL A 153 10.29 6.18 14.04
CA VAL A 153 9.48 5.02 13.62
C VAL A 153 9.68 3.85 14.58
N GLN A 154 10.91 3.63 15.05
CA GLN A 154 11.19 2.63 16.07
C GLN A 154 10.50 2.95 17.40
N GLU A 155 10.45 4.22 17.81
CA GLU A 155 9.68 4.63 19.00
C GLU A 155 8.18 4.32 18.85
N LEU A 156 7.60 4.65 17.68
CA LEU A 156 6.21 4.34 17.37
C LEU A 156 5.93 2.83 17.44
N ILE A 157 6.78 2.02 16.81
CA ILE A 157 6.60 0.56 16.70
C ILE A 157 6.77 -0.15 18.05
N ASN A 158 7.68 0.33 18.89
CA ASN A 158 8.05 -0.34 20.13
C ASN A 158 7.27 0.16 21.36
N ASP A 159 6.50 1.25 21.26
CA ASP A 159 5.67 1.73 22.37
C ASP A 159 4.32 0.96 22.43
N PRO A 160 4.11 0.11 23.47
CA PRO A 160 2.90 -0.69 23.61
C PRO A 160 1.65 0.13 23.94
N LYS A 161 1.78 1.44 24.20
CA LYS A 161 0.64 2.32 24.50
C LYS A 161 -0.07 2.81 23.24
N HIS A 162 0.60 2.78 22.09
CA HIS A 162 -0.03 3.18 20.84
C HIS A 162 -1.11 2.17 20.44
N THR A 163 -2.29 2.70 20.12
CA THR A 163 -3.44 1.94 19.65
C THR A 163 -4.09 2.72 18.53
N PHE A 164 -4.54 2.00 17.50
CA PHE A 164 -5.17 2.58 16.31
C PHE A 164 -6.39 1.77 15.92
N ASP A 165 -7.42 2.45 15.45
CA ASP A 165 -8.64 1.84 14.92
C ASP A 165 -8.52 1.52 13.42
N LEU A 166 -7.58 2.17 12.72
CA LEU A 166 -7.36 2.08 11.29
C LEU A 166 -5.92 2.48 10.92
N ALA A 167 -5.31 1.77 9.97
CA ALA A 167 -4.07 2.18 9.32
C ALA A 167 -4.30 2.49 7.83
N ILE A 168 -3.91 3.69 7.40
CA ILE A 168 -3.86 4.11 6.00
C ILE A 168 -2.39 4.18 5.60
N ILE A 169 -1.98 3.35 4.66
CA ILE A 169 -0.57 3.16 4.33
C ILE A 169 -0.35 3.41 2.86
N GLU A 170 0.63 4.25 2.58
CA GLU A 170 1.08 4.53 1.25
C GLU A 170 1.69 3.29 0.58
N TRP A 171 1.24 3.00 -0.63
CA TRP A 171 1.82 2.00 -1.51
C TRP A 171 2.49 2.65 -2.72
N LEU A 172 3.76 2.34 -2.90
CA LEU A 172 4.49 2.54 -4.16
C LEU A 172 5.56 1.44 -4.28
N PHE A 173 5.23 0.35 -4.98
CA PHE A 173 6.14 -0.76 -5.25
C PHE A 173 6.77 -1.47 -4.04
N ILE A 174 6.35 -1.14 -2.81
CA ILE A 174 6.83 -1.75 -1.58
C ILE A 174 5.66 -1.98 -0.61
N GLU A 175 5.67 -3.14 0.04
CA GLU A 175 4.58 -3.60 0.91
C GLU A 175 5.01 -3.68 2.38
N LEU A 176 6.28 -3.41 2.70
CA LEU A 176 6.84 -3.59 4.05
C LEU A 176 6.04 -2.83 5.13
N SER A 177 5.60 -1.61 4.79
CA SER A 177 4.78 -0.78 5.67
C SER A 177 3.44 -1.42 6.01
N ALA A 178 2.91 -2.38 5.24
CA ALA A 178 1.70 -3.12 5.62
C ALA A 178 1.81 -3.76 7.01
N GLY A 179 3.03 -4.03 7.49
CA GLY A 179 3.31 -4.59 8.82
C GLY A 179 2.79 -3.76 10.00
N PHE A 180 2.51 -2.47 9.83
CA PHE A 180 1.90 -1.65 10.88
C PHE A 180 0.48 -2.10 11.24
N ALA A 181 -0.31 -2.54 10.25
CA ALA A 181 -1.69 -2.99 10.49
C ALA A 181 -1.77 -4.22 11.41
N PRO A 182 -1.04 -5.33 11.16
CA PRO A 182 -1.00 -6.46 12.08
C PRO A 182 -0.24 -6.12 13.37
N LEU A 183 0.74 -5.21 13.38
CA LEU A 183 1.40 -4.78 14.63
C LEU A 183 0.37 -4.17 15.61
N PHE A 184 -0.47 -3.26 15.12
CA PHE A 184 -1.48 -2.56 15.93
C PHE A 184 -2.85 -3.24 15.93
N GLN A 185 -2.98 -4.41 15.29
CA GLN A 185 -4.21 -5.20 15.20
C GLN A 185 -5.42 -4.39 14.65
N CYS A 186 -5.18 -3.58 13.63
CA CYS A 186 -6.21 -2.74 13.00
C CYS A 186 -6.38 -3.04 11.49
N PRO A 187 -7.52 -2.67 10.88
CA PRO A 187 -7.71 -2.77 9.43
C PRO A 187 -6.72 -1.91 8.64
N LEU A 188 -6.39 -2.36 7.43
CA LEU A 188 -5.49 -1.67 6.49
C LEU A 188 -6.28 -1.07 5.32
N ILE A 189 -5.98 0.17 4.98
CA ILE A 189 -6.32 0.80 3.71
C ILE A 189 -5.03 1.13 2.96
N TRP A 190 -4.93 0.66 1.72
CA TRP A 190 -3.87 1.07 0.81
C TRP A 190 -4.20 2.43 0.18
N ALA A 191 -3.23 3.35 0.23
CA ALA A 191 -3.26 4.61 -0.50
C ALA A 191 -2.20 4.58 -1.58
N SER A 192 -2.59 4.59 -2.86
CA SER A 192 -1.64 4.65 -3.98
C SER A 192 -1.79 5.96 -4.73
N SER A 193 -0.66 6.56 -5.12
CA SER A 193 -0.59 7.70 -6.03
C SER A 193 -0.63 7.29 -7.50
N MET A 194 -0.66 5.98 -7.79
CA MET A 194 -0.67 5.44 -9.13
C MET A 194 -2.10 5.12 -9.59
N GLU A 195 -2.28 5.07 -10.90
CA GLU A 195 -3.51 4.52 -11.48
C GLU A 195 -3.69 3.03 -11.13
N PRO A 196 -4.93 2.53 -11.08
CA PRO A 196 -5.19 1.11 -10.86
C PRO A 196 -4.55 0.26 -11.96
N HIS A 197 -3.56 -0.56 -11.58
CA HIS A 197 -2.85 -1.48 -12.45
C HIS A 197 -2.59 -2.81 -11.74
N TRP A 198 -2.06 -3.79 -12.46
CA TRP A 198 -1.92 -5.16 -12.00
C TRP A 198 -1.23 -5.31 -10.63
N MET A 199 -0.25 -4.45 -10.32
CA MET A 199 0.51 -4.53 -9.05
C MET A 199 -0.26 -4.02 -7.83
N VAL A 200 -1.13 -3.02 -8.01
CA VAL A 200 -1.99 -2.53 -6.92
C VAL A 200 -3.18 -3.45 -6.75
N LEU A 201 -3.77 -3.93 -7.86
CA LEU A 201 -4.95 -4.78 -7.84
C LEU A 201 -4.68 -6.14 -7.19
N GLN A 202 -3.50 -6.73 -7.41
CA GLN A 202 -3.11 -7.99 -6.76
C GLN A 202 -2.99 -7.91 -5.22
N LEU A 203 -2.90 -6.70 -4.64
CA LEU A 203 -2.88 -6.53 -3.17
C LEU A 203 -4.25 -6.76 -2.54
N VAL A 204 -5.31 -6.53 -3.32
CA VAL A 204 -6.70 -6.63 -2.89
C VAL A 204 -7.31 -7.95 -3.35
N ASP A 205 -7.05 -8.33 -4.60
CA ASP A 205 -7.60 -9.54 -5.22
C ASP A 205 -6.57 -10.18 -6.16
N GLU A 206 -6.72 -10.03 -7.48
CA GLU A 206 -5.83 -10.63 -8.48
C GLU A 206 -5.17 -9.60 -9.40
N ALA A 207 -4.02 -9.99 -9.96
CA ALA A 207 -3.36 -9.23 -11.01
C ALA A 207 -4.23 -9.21 -12.28
N SER A 208 -4.40 -8.03 -12.85
CA SER A 208 -5.17 -7.87 -14.07
C SER A 208 -4.49 -8.51 -15.29
N ASN A 209 -5.29 -9.12 -16.16
CA ASN A 209 -4.78 -9.77 -17.36
C ASN A 209 -4.11 -8.77 -18.33
N PRO A 210 -2.81 -8.93 -18.68
CA PRO A 210 -2.09 -8.02 -19.57
C PRO A 210 -2.66 -7.95 -21.00
N ALA A 211 -3.51 -8.90 -21.38
CA ALA A 211 -4.19 -8.87 -22.68
C ALA A 211 -5.27 -7.76 -22.79
N TYR A 212 -5.70 -7.18 -21.66
CA TYR A 212 -6.84 -6.24 -21.60
C TYR A 212 -6.54 -4.95 -20.81
N MET A 213 -5.48 -4.93 -20.01
CA MET A 213 -5.06 -3.78 -19.22
C MET A 213 -3.61 -3.45 -19.51
N ALA A 214 -3.31 -2.16 -19.68
CA ALA A 214 -1.96 -1.67 -19.85
C ALA A 214 -1.21 -1.73 -18.52
N ASP A 215 0.09 -1.99 -18.57
CA ASP A 215 1.00 -1.69 -17.46
C ASP A 215 1.03 -0.17 -17.22
N SER A 216 1.23 0.24 -15.96
CA SER A 216 1.24 1.66 -15.55
C SER A 216 2.37 2.47 -16.20
N MET A 217 3.38 1.80 -16.76
CA MET A 217 4.49 2.42 -17.49
C MET A 217 4.38 2.23 -19.01
N SER A 218 3.30 1.60 -19.50
CA SER A 218 3.09 1.38 -20.93
C SER A 218 2.50 2.62 -21.61
N ASN A 219 2.83 2.79 -22.89
CA ASN A 219 2.17 3.79 -23.76
C ASN A 219 1.03 3.19 -24.57
N ASN A 220 0.75 1.89 -24.42
CA ASN A 220 -0.31 1.21 -25.14
C ASN A 220 -1.66 1.55 -24.53
N ALA A 221 -2.67 1.75 -25.37
CA ALA A 221 -4.04 1.99 -24.94
C ALA A 221 -4.99 0.94 -25.55
N PRO A 222 -5.90 0.33 -24.77
CA PRO A 222 -6.88 -0.60 -25.32
C PRO A 222 -7.78 0.06 -26.39
N PRO A 223 -8.25 -0.69 -27.41
CA PRO A 223 -8.06 -2.13 -27.62
C PRO A 223 -6.69 -2.48 -28.22
N PHE A 224 -6.03 -3.50 -27.67
CA PHE A 224 -4.71 -3.95 -28.11
C PHE A 224 -4.74 -4.83 -29.36
N THR A 225 -3.75 -4.65 -30.22
CA THR A 225 -3.31 -5.61 -31.24
C THR A 225 -2.69 -6.85 -30.60
N PHE A 226 -2.42 -7.87 -31.41
CA PHE A 226 -1.75 -9.08 -30.90
C PHE A 226 -0.36 -8.79 -30.34
N LEU A 227 0.42 -7.93 -30.99
CA LEU A 227 1.78 -7.60 -30.54
C LEU A 227 1.77 -6.77 -29.26
N GLU A 228 0.89 -5.78 -29.14
CA GLU A 228 0.77 -4.99 -27.91
C GLU A 228 0.40 -5.88 -26.72
N ARG A 229 -0.48 -6.88 -26.88
CA ARG A 229 -0.75 -7.86 -25.81
C ARG A 229 0.49 -8.67 -25.38
N VAL A 230 1.35 -9.01 -26.33
CA VAL A 230 2.62 -9.71 -26.04
C VAL A 230 3.60 -8.77 -25.33
N GLU A 231 3.64 -7.51 -25.72
CA GLU A 231 4.45 -6.46 -25.07
C GLU A 231 4.03 -6.23 -23.62
N GLU A 232 2.72 -6.09 -23.35
CA GLU A 232 2.20 -5.95 -21.98
C GLU A 232 2.56 -7.16 -21.11
N LEU A 233 2.37 -8.37 -21.64
CA LEU A 233 2.75 -9.59 -20.92
C LEU A 233 4.26 -9.63 -20.63
N TRP A 234 5.08 -9.24 -21.60
CA TRP A 234 6.53 -9.18 -21.43
C TRP A 234 6.94 -8.13 -20.39
N ALA A 235 6.30 -6.96 -20.38
CA ALA A 235 6.54 -5.91 -19.39
C ALA A 235 6.28 -6.39 -17.97
N GLN A 236 5.12 -7.02 -17.72
CA GLN A 236 4.78 -7.58 -16.41
C GLN A 236 5.79 -8.66 -15.95
N MET A 237 6.19 -9.56 -16.87
CA MET A 237 7.20 -10.58 -16.55
C MET A 237 8.56 -9.96 -16.21
N LYS A 238 8.99 -8.94 -16.97
CA LYS A 238 10.25 -8.23 -16.73
C LYS A 238 10.24 -7.55 -15.37
N ILE A 239 9.18 -6.81 -15.03
CA ILE A 239 9.02 -6.15 -13.72
C ILE A 239 9.07 -7.20 -12.59
N THR A 240 8.33 -8.30 -12.73
CA THR A 240 8.32 -9.40 -11.75
C THR A 240 9.72 -9.98 -11.51
N VAL A 241 10.57 -10.05 -12.54
CA VAL A 241 11.96 -10.51 -12.40
C VAL A 241 12.85 -9.47 -11.73
N ILE A 242 12.66 -8.19 -12.03
CA ILE A 242 13.45 -7.09 -11.43
C ILE A 242 13.15 -6.93 -9.93
N MET A 243 11.90 -7.14 -9.52
CA MET A 243 11.47 -6.98 -8.13
C MET A 243 11.86 -8.15 -7.20
N LYS A 244 12.42 -9.24 -7.72
CA LYS A 244 12.89 -10.39 -6.94
C LYS A 244 14.35 -10.24 -6.55
#